data_AF-A0A0T7A5I4-F1
#
_entry.id   AF-A0A0T7A5I4-F1
#
_cell.length_a   1.000
_cell.length_b   1.000
_cell.length_c   1.000
_cell.angle_alpha   90.00
_cell.angle_beta   90.00
_cell.angle_gamma   90.00
#
_symmetry.space_group_name_H-M   'P 1'
#
loop_
_entity.id
_entity.type
_entity.pdbx_description
1 polymer ?
#
loop_
_entity_poly.entity_id
_entity_poly.type
_entity_poly.pdbx_seq_one_letter_code
_entity_poly.pdbx_strand_id
1 'polypeptide(L)'
;MDFLAKVKTALGITSDYMDDLLSVYIDEVKQYMLGAGVDPMVVESEKSTGCIIRGVADLWNYGKGDATLSPYFRERVVQLCREDA
;
A
#
# COMPACT_ATOMS: atom_id res chain seq x y z
N MET A 1 9.46 2.89 -9.82
CA MET A 1 9.67 3.32 -8.42
C MET A 1 9.84 2.07 -7.56
N ASP A 2 10.66 2.11 -6.52
CA ASP A 2 10.81 0.97 -5.60
C ASP A 2 9.88 1.11 -4.39
N PHE A 3 8.72 0.46 -4.43
CA PHE A 3 7.75 0.47 -3.33
C PHE A 3 8.23 -0.37 -2.14
N LEU A 4 8.96 -1.47 -2.39
CA LEU A 4 9.43 -2.37 -1.34
C LEU A 4 10.42 -1.65 -0.42
N ALA A 5 11.42 -0.95 -1.00
CA ALA A 5 12.37 -0.16 -0.21
C ALA A 5 11.68 0.94 0.61
N LYS A 6 10.69 1.64 0.04
CA LYS A 6 9.93 2.69 0.73
C LYS A 6 9.09 2.13 1.87
N VAL A 7 8.42 0.99 1.67
CA VAL A 7 7.66 0.29 2.71
C VAL A 7 8.56 -0.20 3.83
N LYS A 8 9.68 -0.86 3.52
CA LYS A 8 10.65 -1.32 4.53
C LYS A 8 11.15 -0.17 5.40
N THR A 9 11.53 0.93 4.77
CA THR A 9 11.95 2.16 5.46
C THR A 9 10.87 2.67 6.40
N ALA A 10 9.62 2.74 5.94
CA ALA A 10 8.51 3.26 6.75
C ALA A 10 8.10 2.34 7.90
N LEU A 11 8.25 1.03 7.77
CA LEU A 11 7.95 0.04 8.80
C LEU A 11 9.15 -0.22 9.75
N GLY A 12 10.30 0.42 9.52
CA GLY A 12 11.51 0.19 10.32
C GLY A 12 12.14 -1.19 10.11
N ILE A 13 11.88 -1.83 8.97
CA ILE A 13 12.41 -3.16 8.62
C ILE A 13 13.74 -2.97 7.90
N THR A 14 14.81 -3.54 8.45
CA THR A 14 16.18 -3.40 7.92
C THR A 14 16.72 -4.66 7.26
N SER A 15 16.07 -5.81 7.46
CA SER A 15 16.46 -7.10 6.87
C SER A 15 15.59 -7.47 5.66
N ASP A 16 16.09 -8.36 4.82
CA ASP A 16 15.37 -8.83 3.62
C ASP A 16 14.51 -10.09 3.85
N TYR A 17 14.48 -10.61 5.08
CA TYR A 17 13.79 -11.86 5.43
C TYR A 17 12.29 -11.87 5.07
N MET A 18 11.66 -10.70 5.05
CA MET A 18 10.22 -10.54 4.82
C MET A 18 9.91 -9.92 3.45
N ASP A 19 10.88 -9.80 2.54
CA ASP A 19 10.71 -9.08 1.28
C ASP A 19 9.64 -9.70 0.39
N ASP A 20 9.59 -11.02 0.30
CA ASP A 20 8.56 -11.75 -0.45
C ASP A 20 7.17 -11.47 0.14
N LEU A 21 7.04 -11.51 1.47
CA LEU A 21 5.77 -11.25 2.16
C LEU A 21 5.30 -9.80 2.00
N LEU A 22 6.22 -8.84 2.12
CA LEU A 22 5.92 -7.42 1.90
C LEU A 22 5.52 -7.16 0.45
N SER A 23 6.15 -7.83 -0.51
CA SER A 23 5.80 -7.71 -1.93
C SER A 23 4.37 -8.20 -2.19
N VAL A 24 3.96 -9.31 -1.58
CA VAL A 24 2.56 -9.79 -1.66
C VAL A 24 1.58 -8.75 -1.11
N TYR A 25 1.87 -8.13 0.04
CA TYR A 25 0.99 -7.08 0.58
C TYR A 25 0.98 -5.81 -0.28
N ILE A 26 2.12 -5.43 -0.86
CA ILE A 26 2.18 -4.29 -1.78
C ILE A 26 1.28 -4.56 -2.99
N ASP A 27 1.38 -5.75 -3.58
CA ASP A 27 0.57 -6.14 -4.73
C ASP A 27 -0.92 -6.18 -4.38
N GLU A 28 -1.30 -6.75 -3.23
CA GLU A 28 -2.69 -6.76 -2.76
C GLU A 28 -3.25 -5.34 -2.58
N VAL A 29 -2.47 -4.44 -1.97
CA VAL A 29 -2.88 -3.04 -1.79
C VAL A 29 -3.03 -2.33 -3.13
N LYS A 30 -2.12 -2.57 -4.08
CA LYS A 30 -2.24 -2.04 -5.45
C LYS A 30 -3.50 -2.57 -6.14
N GLN A 31 -3.79 -3.86 -6.03
CA GLN A 31 -5.01 -4.45 -6.59
C GLN A 31 -6.27 -3.84 -5.96
N TYR A 32 -6.29 -3.63 -4.64
CA TYR A 32 -7.39 -2.91 -3.99
C TYR A 32 -7.58 -1.51 -4.57
N MET A 33 -6.49 -0.75 -4.74
CA MET A 33 -6.52 0.61 -5.29
C MET A 33 -7.04 0.63 -6.73
N LEU A 34 -6.57 -0.29 -7.58
CA LEU A 34 -7.05 -0.46 -8.95
C LEU A 34 -8.54 -0.83 -8.98
N GLY A 35 -8.96 -1.78 -8.14
CA GLY A 35 -10.37 -2.17 -8.01
C GLY A 35 -11.28 -1.05 -7.50
N ALA A 36 -10.73 -0.11 -6.73
CA ALA A 36 -11.42 1.10 -6.27
C ALA A 36 -11.46 2.21 -7.33
N GLY A 37 -10.80 2.04 -8.48
CA GLY A 37 -10.80 2.97 -9.60
C GLY A 37 -9.68 4.00 -9.59
N VAL A 38 -8.58 3.79 -8.85
CA VAL A 38 -7.37 4.62 -8.98
C VAL A 38 -6.70 4.33 -10.32
N ASP A 39 -6.31 5.38 -11.05
CA ASP A 39 -5.63 5.23 -12.34
C ASP A 39 -4.31 4.43 -12.18
N PRO A 40 -4.00 3.46 -13.06
CA PRO A 40 -2.77 2.66 -12.97
C PRO A 40 -1.48 3.50 -12.94
N MET A 41 -1.43 4.62 -13.67
CA MET A 41 -0.29 5.54 -13.64
C MET A 41 -0.17 6.22 -12.28
N VAL A 42 -1.29 6.59 -11.65
CA VAL A 42 -1.29 7.12 -10.28
C VAL A 42 -0.86 6.06 -9.27
N VAL A 43 -1.32 4.81 -9.40
CA VAL A 43 -0.91 3.68 -8.53
C VAL A 43 0.61 3.47 -8.59
N GLU A 44 1.23 3.58 -9.76
CA GLU A 44 2.69 3.41 -9.93
C GLU A 44 3.51 4.69 -9.69
N SER A 45 2.86 5.81 -9.36
CA SER A 45 3.51 7.12 -9.14
C SER A 45 3.95 7.34 -7.69
N GLU A 46 4.70 8.42 -7.45
CA GLU A 46 5.04 8.82 -6.07
C GLU A 46 3.80 9.20 -5.24
N LYS A 47 2.71 9.66 -5.87
CA LYS A 47 1.48 10.11 -5.19
C LYS A 47 0.83 8.99 -4.37
N SER A 48 0.97 7.74 -4.81
CA SER A 48 0.39 6.57 -4.14
C SER A 48 1.25 6.04 -2.98
N THR A 49 2.52 6.42 -2.88
CA THR A 49 3.51 5.88 -1.92
C THR A 49 2.97 5.78 -0.51
N GLY A 50 2.46 6.89 0.04
CA GLY A 50 1.96 6.93 1.42
C GLY A 50 0.72 6.07 1.62
N CYS A 51 -0.13 5.98 0.58
CA CYS A 51 -1.33 5.15 0.60
C CYS A 51 -0.96 3.65 0.60
N ILE A 52 0.01 3.27 -0.22
CA ILE A 52 0.53 1.88 -0.26
C ILE A 52 1.18 1.52 1.08
N ILE A 53 2.03 2.38 1.63
CA ILE A 53 2.64 2.17 2.95
C ILE A 53 1.56 1.94 4.03
N ARG A 54 0.52 2.78 4.06
CA ARG A 54 -0.58 2.64 5.02
C ARG A 54 -1.34 1.33 4.84
N GLY A 55 -1.68 0.97 3.60
CA GLY A 55 -2.39 -0.28 3.31
C GLY A 55 -1.57 -1.50 3.71
N VAL A 56 -0.27 -1.51 3.42
CA VAL A 56 0.62 -2.60 3.86
C VAL A 56 0.71 -2.64 5.38
N ALA A 57 0.84 -1.50 6.05
CA ALA A 57 0.84 -1.45 7.51
C ALA A 57 -0.48 -1.96 8.13
N ASP A 58 -1.62 -1.70 7.48
CA ASP A 58 -2.94 -2.19 7.89
C ASP A 58 -3.03 -3.73 7.76
N LEU A 59 -2.55 -4.30 6.66
CA LEU A 59 -2.59 -5.75 6.45
C LEU A 59 -1.54 -6.49 7.29
N TRP A 60 -0.33 -5.93 7.37
CA TRP A 60 0.83 -6.50 8.07
C TRP A 60 0.59 -6.66 9.57
N ASN A 61 0.09 -5.60 10.23
CA ASN A 61 -0.07 -5.58 11.68
C ASN A 61 -1.20 -6.50 12.19
N TYR A 62 -1.96 -7.12 11.28
CA TYR A 62 -3.17 -7.87 11.61
C TYR A 62 -3.14 -9.35 11.18
N GLY A 63 -1.96 -9.96 11.13
CA GLY A 63 -1.77 -11.42 10.96
C GLY A 63 -2.38 -12.31 12.08
N LYS A 64 -3.42 -11.85 12.79
CA LYS A 64 -4.16 -12.54 13.87
C LYS A 64 -5.67 -12.67 13.64
N GLY A 65 -6.18 -12.36 12.45
CA GLY A 65 -7.56 -12.71 12.05
C GLY A 65 -8.58 -11.58 11.95
N ASP A 66 -8.19 -10.33 12.27
CA ASP A 66 -9.06 -9.13 12.20
C ASP A 66 -8.51 -8.06 11.23
N ALA A 67 -7.79 -8.46 10.18
CA ALA A 67 -7.19 -7.51 9.25
C ALA A 67 -8.24 -6.64 8.56
N THR A 68 -8.21 -5.34 8.88
CA THR A 68 -9.11 -4.35 8.29
C THR A 68 -8.30 -3.16 7.75
N LEU A 69 -8.65 -2.72 6.56
CA LEU A 69 -8.11 -1.48 5.99
C LEU A 69 -8.71 -0.29 6.73
N SER A 70 -7.83 0.58 7.24
CA SER A 70 -8.20 1.71 8.07
C SER A 70 -9.08 2.72 7.32
N PRO A 71 -9.95 3.48 8.04
CA PRO A 71 -10.72 4.56 7.42
C PRO A 71 -9.84 5.55 6.66
N TYR A 72 -8.70 5.91 7.23
CA TYR A 72 -7.74 6.81 6.59
C TYR A 72 -7.17 6.26 5.27
N PHE A 73 -6.84 4.96 5.21
CA PHE A 73 -6.45 4.33 3.95
C PHE A 73 -7.55 4.47 2.90
N ARG A 74 -8.80 4.15 3.26
CA ARG A 74 -9.94 4.23 2.34
C ARG A 74 -10.18 5.67 1.85
N GLU A 75 -10.08 6.67 2.73
CA GLU A 75 -10.17 8.09 2.36
C GLU A 75 -9.08 8.50 1.37
N ARG A 76 -7.83 8.06 1.59
CA ARG A 76 -6.72 8.33 0.67
C ARG A 76 -6.91 7.67 -0.69
N VAL A 77 -7.42 6.44 -0.75
CA VAL A 77 -7.77 5.79 -2.01
C VAL A 77 -8.80 6.63 -2.78
N VAL A 78 -9.86 7.10 -2.13
CA VAL A 78 -10.87 7.96 -2.77
C VAL A 78 -10.29 9.27 -3.29
N GLN A 79 -9.35 9.87 -2.56
CA GLN A 79 -8.64 11.08 -3.02
C GLN A 79 -7.79 10.78 -4.27
N LEU A 80 -7.08 9.65 -4.29
CA LEU A 80 -6.27 9.23 -5.43
C LEU A 80 -7.10 8.91 -6.68
N CYS A 81 -8.35 8.45 -6.53
CA CYS A 81 -9.26 8.27 -7.67
C CYS A 81 -9.62 9.60 -8.37
N ARG A 82 -9.30 10.75 -7.77
CA ARG A 82 -9.57 12.10 -8.32
C ARG A 82 -8.31 12.79 -8.82
N GLU A 83 -7.16 12.15 -8.72
CA GLU A 83 -5.89 12.67 -9.21
C GLU A 83 -5.76 12.35 -10.69
N ASP A 84 -5.22 13.31 -11.45
CA ASP A 84 -4.78 13.05 -12.81
C ASP A 84 -3.45 12.27 -12.79
N ALA A 85 -3.28 11.41 -13.81
CA ALA A 85 -2.09 10.62 -14.09
C ALA A 85 -0.83 11.46 -14.28
#